data_AF-W1XXN8-F1
#
_entry.id   AF-W1XXN8-F1
#
_cell.length_a   1.000
_cell.length_b   1.000
_cell.length_c   1.000
_cell.angle_alpha   90.00
_cell.angle_beta   90.00
_cell.angle_gamma   90.00
#
_symmetry.space_group_name_H-M   'P 1'
#
loop_
_entity.id
_entity.type
_entity.pdbx_description
1 polymer ?
#
loop_
_entity_poly.entity_id
_entity_poly.type
_entity_poly.pdbx_seq_one_letter_code
_entity_poly.pdbx_strand_id
1 'polypeptide(L)' 'LSKALRPLPEKFHGLSDVETIYRKRYLDLISNRESFERFVTRSKIISEIRRYLDGQGFLEVETPVLHN' A
#
# COMPACT_ATOMS: atom_id res chain seq x y z
N LEU A 1 3.44 19.62 -11.39
CA LEU A 1 2.03 19.79 -10.95
C LEU A 1 1.13 19.44 -12.12
N SER A 2 0.11 18.60 -11.93
CA SER A 2 -0.79 18.12 -13.00
C SER A 2 -2.24 18.52 -12.70
N LYS A 3 -3.06 18.75 -13.74
CA LYS A 3 -4.47 19.11 -13.60
C LYS A 3 -5.32 17.86 -13.38
N ALA A 4 -6.09 17.83 -12.29
CA ALA A 4 -7.09 16.79 -12.07
C ALA A 4 -8.25 16.94 -13.08
N LEU A 5 -8.56 15.85 -13.79
CA LEU A 5 -9.63 15.78 -14.80
C LEU A 5 -11.00 15.39 -14.22
N ARG A 6 -11.03 14.90 -12.98
CA ARG A 6 -12.24 14.49 -12.26
C ARG A 6 -12.19 15.05 -10.84
N PRO A 7 -13.33 15.43 -10.24
CA PRO A 7 -13.36 15.84 -8.84
C PRO A 7 -12.96 14.65 -7.95
N LEU A 8 -12.31 14.94 -6.84
CA LEU A 8 -12.07 13.93 -5.81
C LEU A 8 -13.41 13.53 -5.17
N PRO A 9 -13.60 12.24 -4.82
CA PRO A 9 -14.77 11.82 -4.07
C PRO A 9 -14.81 12.54 -2.71
N GLU A 10 -16.01 12.90 -2.24
CA GLU A 10 -16.17 13.51 -0.92
C GLU A 10 -15.58 12.61 0.17
N LYS A 11 -14.78 13.20 1.06
CA LYS A 11 -14.06 12.49 2.13
C LYS A 11 -14.96 11.64 3.04
N PHE A 12 -16.23 12.02 3.21
CA PHE A 12 -17.13 11.41 4.20
C PHE A 12 -18.22 10.50 3.60
N HIS A 13 -18.56 10.67 2.31
CA HIS A 13 -19.66 9.92 1.69
C HIS A 13 -19.26 9.13 0.43
N GLY A 14 -18.09 9.39 -0.16
CA GLY A 14 -17.76 8.89 -1.51
C GLY A 14 -17.06 7.52 -1.59
N LEU A 15 -16.50 7.02 -0.50
CA LEU A 15 -15.68 5.78 -0.49
C LEU A 15 -15.98 4.94 0.76
N SER A 16 -17.25 4.60 0.99
CA SER A 16 -17.64 3.63 2.02
C SER A 16 -17.70 2.20 1.49
N ASP A 17 -17.96 2.03 0.18
CA ASP A 17 -18.01 0.73 -0.46
C ASP A 17 -16.62 0.08 -0.54
N VAL A 18 -16.50 -1.09 0.11
CA VAL A 18 -15.25 -1.85 0.25
C VAL A 18 -14.72 -2.31 -1.11
N GLU A 19 -15.60 -2.73 -2.02
CA GLU A 19 -15.18 -3.16 -3.36
C GLU A 19 -14.55 -1.99 -4.13
N THR A 20 -15.19 -0.82 -4.09
CA THR A 20 -14.69 0.41 -4.72
C THR A 20 -13.35 0.86 -4.13
N ILE A 21 -13.17 0.77 -2.81
CA ILE A 21 -11.87 1.05 -2.15
C ILE A 21 -10.77 0.16 -2.71
N TYR A 22 -11.04 -1.14 -2.86
CA TYR A 22 -10.05 -2.09 -3.37
C TYR A 22 -9.78 -1.92 -4.86
N ARG A 23 -10.80 -1.66 -5.68
CA ARG A 23 -10.63 -1.41 -7.12
C ARG A 23 -9.99 -0.06 -7.42
N LYS A 24 -10.26 0.97 -6.62
CA LYS A 24 -9.74 2.34 -6.80
C LYS A 24 -8.87 2.76 -5.62
N ARG A 25 -7.89 1.91 -5.27
CA ARG A 25 -6.99 2.13 -4.12
C ARG A 25 -6.31 3.50 -4.13
N TYR A 26 -5.98 4.05 -5.30
CA TYR A 26 -5.39 5.39 -5.40
C TYR A 26 -6.30 6.49 -4.82
N LEU A 27 -7.63 6.37 -4.94
CA LEU A 27 -8.57 7.32 -4.32
C LEU A 27 -8.63 7.14 -2.81
N ASP A 28 -8.63 5.88 -2.33
CA ASP A 28 -8.59 5.57 -0.90
C ASP A 28 -7.31 6.13 -0.25
N LEU A 29 -6.15 5.94 -0.86
CA LEU A 29 -4.88 6.44 -0.31
C LEU A 29 -4.79 7.97 -0.27
N ILE A 30 -5.46 8.68 -1.17
CA ILE A 30 -5.51 10.16 -1.18
C ILE A 30 -6.50 10.67 -0.12
N SER A 31 -7.65 10.00 0.04
CA SER A 31 -8.76 10.50 0.85
C SER A 31 -8.77 10.00 2.29
N ASN A 32 -8.21 8.81 2.55
CA ASN A 32 -8.22 8.14 3.85
C ASN A 32 -6.82 8.05 4.46
N ARG A 33 -6.57 8.88 5.49
CA ARG A 33 -5.27 8.91 6.19
C ARG A 33 -4.96 7.61 6.91
N GLU A 34 -5.96 6.94 7.47
CA GLU A 34 -5.78 5.65 8.14
C GLU A 34 -5.35 4.57 7.15
N SER A 35 -5.99 4.50 5.98
CA SER A 35 -5.54 3.64 4.89
C SER A 35 -4.09 3.94 4.50
N PHE A 36 -3.75 5.21 4.29
CA PHE A 36 -2.38 5.60 3.98
C PHE A 36 -1.37 5.14 5.04
N GLU A 37 -1.64 5.39 6.32
CA GLU A 37 -0.75 4.98 7.42
C GLU A 37 -0.60 3.47 7.54
N ARG A 38 -1.66 2.68 7.24
CA ARG A 38 -1.56 1.22 7.18
C ARG A 38 -0.56 0.76 6.12
N PHE A 39 -0.52 1.39 4.94
CA PHE A 39 0.45 1.05 3.90
C PHE A 39 1.88 1.50 4.24
N VAL A 40 2.04 2.67 4.86
CA VAL A 40 3.34 3.13 5.39
C VAL A 40 3.86 2.14 6.43
N THR A 41 3.00 1.74 7.36
CA THR A 41 3.33 0.77 8.42
C THR A 41 3.71 -0.59 7.83
N ARG A 42 2.96 -1.09 6.84
CA ARG A 42 3.33 -2.32 6.11
C ARG A 42 4.73 -2.23 5.49
N SER A 43 5.07 -1.10 4.87
CA SER A 43 6.40 -0.91 4.30
C SER A 43 7.49 -0.94 5.37
N LYS A 44 7.25 -0.26 6.51
CA LYS A 44 8.18 -0.27 7.65
C LYS A 44 8.40 -1.67 8.19
N ILE A 45 7.33 -2.45 8.37
CA ILE A 45 7.41 -3.84 8.84
C ILE A 45 8.31 -4.68 7.94
N ILE A 46 8.10 -4.63 6.62
CA ILE A 46 8.94 -5.39 5.68
C ILE A 46 10.41 -4.94 5.76
N SER A 47 10.66 -3.63 5.86
CA SER A 47 12.01 -3.11 6.02
C SER A 47 12.68 -3.56 7.32
N GLU A 48 11.94 -3.63 8.44
CA GLU A 48 12.48 -4.14 9.71
C GLU A 48 12.78 -5.64 9.65
N ILE A 49 11.92 -6.44 9.01
CA ILE A 49 12.17 -7.89 8.85
C ILE A 49 13.47 -8.12 8.10
N ARG A 50 13.68 -7.39 6.99
CA ARG A 50 14.94 -7.47 6.21
C ARG A 50 16.13 -7.08 7.07
N ARG A 51 16.10 -5.91 7.71
CA ARG A 51 17.17 -5.43 8.59
C ARG A 51 17.52 -6.43 9.69
N TYR A 52 16.51 -7.04 10.31
CA TYR A 52 16.70 -8.02 11.36
C TYR A 52 17.44 -9.26 10.83
N LEU A 53 16.98 -9.84 9.73
CA LEU A 53 17.59 -11.03 9.13
C LEU A 53 18.99 -10.76 8.59
N ASP A 54 19.21 -9.62 7.94
CA ASP A 54 20.51 -9.17 7.48
C ASP A 54 21.50 -9.06 8.66
N GLY A 55 21.04 -8.50 9.79
CA GLY A 55 21.81 -8.41 11.03
C GLY A 55 22.14 -9.76 11.69
N GLN A 56 21.43 -10.83 11.30
CA GLN A 56 21.72 -12.21 11.71
C GLN A 56 22.56 -12.98 10.66
N GLY A 57 22.97 -12.34 9.57
CA GLY A 57 23.80 -12.95 8.52
C GLY A 57 23.01 -13.81 7.52
N PHE A 58 21.68 -13.67 7.45
CA PHE A 58 20.89 -14.29 6.39
C PHE A 58 21.14 -13.58 5.05
N LEU A 59 21.03 -14.33 3.95
CA LEU A 59 21.10 -13.81 2.59
C LEU A 59 19.70 -13.81 1.97
N GLU A 60 19.20 -12.64 1.56
CA GLU A 60 17.94 -12.53 0.81
C GLU A 60 18.12 -13.14 -0.60
N VAL A 61 17.21 -14.04 -0.98
CA VAL A 61 17.21 -14.72 -2.29
C VAL A 61 15.82 -14.70 -2.91
N GLU A 62 15.75 -14.66 -4.24
CA GLU A 62 14.50 -14.81 -4.99
C GLU A 62 14.43 -16.19 -5.64
N THR A 63 13.30 -16.86 -5.49
CA THR A 63 13.02 -18.15 -6.15
C THR A 63 11.98 -17.97 -7.25
N PRO A 64 11.98 -18.83 -8.29
CA PRO A 64 10.97 -18.77 -9.34
C PRO A 64 9.54 -18.79 -8.78
N VAL A 65 8.68 -17.88 -9.23
CA VAL A 65 7.28 -17.79 -8.77
C VAL A 65 6.39 -18.85 -9.43
N LEU A 66 6.71 -19.23 -10.67
CA LEU A 66 6.00 -20.25 -11.43
C LEU A 66 6.87 -21.50 -11.54
N HIS A 67 6.26 -22.65 -11.29
CA HIS A 67 6.85 -23.96 -11.52
C HIS A 67 6.02 -24.70 -12.57
N ASN A 68 6.71 -25.48 -13.41
CA ASN A 68 6.09 -26.30 -14.46
C ASN A 68 5.52 -27.59 -13.88
#